data_AF-A0A8T4V2X8-F1
#
_entry.id   AF-A0A8T4V2X8-F1
#
_cell.length_a   1.000
_cell.length_b   1.000
_cell.length_c   1.000
_cell.angle_alpha   90.00
_cell.angle_beta   90.00
_cell.angle_gamma   90.00
#
_symmetry.space_group_name_H-M   'P 1'
#
loop_
_entity.id
_entity.type
_entity.pdbx_description
1 polymer ?
#
loop_
_entity_poly.entity_id
_entity_poly.type
_entity_poly.pdbx_seq_one_letter_code
_entity_poly.pdbx_strand_id
1 'polypeptide(L)'
;MSNSILVPQYGMGITQREMGLRRKWIDEPHHLDRYRLVMPVVPVFTRHFLNMIEAYNGNFELRPSDNFENSKLYGKRVRNLYDYFVIGNNGGSDTFLDAYFEPNEDGFMGLQVKSEHRFECGTVVAKNVELLEECLDQICFADLDSLNEQGFPTKMSEVQKYERGKNIYFVPPESGKVVRFRSYPVNVLNCRSIGPDDKPTNMDYRLGVLGCSEIPGFAQRWANSRSRKVYK
;
A
#
# COMPACT_ATOMS: atom_id res chain seq x y z
N MET A 1 3.86 -22.20 -4.24
CA MET A 1 4.24 -21.43 -3.04
C MET A 1 3.40 -20.16 -3.04
N SER A 2 2.90 -19.71 -1.88
CA SER A 2 2.12 -18.46 -1.85
C SER A 2 2.95 -17.28 -2.37
N ASN A 3 2.39 -16.57 -3.33
CA ASN A 3 2.97 -15.33 -3.86
C ASN A 3 2.44 -14.09 -3.14
N SER A 4 1.57 -14.23 -2.14
CA SER A 4 1.02 -13.11 -1.38
C SER A 4 1.05 -13.31 0.14
N ILE A 5 1.08 -12.18 0.84
CA ILE A 5 1.17 -12.04 2.29
C ILE A 5 -0.16 -11.54 2.81
N LEU A 6 -0.62 -12.12 3.92
CA LEU A 6 -1.83 -11.68 4.60
C LEU A 6 -1.62 -10.29 5.24
N VAL A 7 -2.57 -9.40 5.01
CA VAL A 7 -2.80 -8.16 5.75
C VAL A 7 -4.07 -8.35 6.59
N PRO A 8 -3.95 -8.86 7.83
CA PRO A 8 -5.10 -9.36 8.56
C PRO A 8 -6.09 -8.27 8.97
N GLN A 9 -5.65 -7.02 9.10
CA GLN A 9 -6.51 -5.90 9.46
C GLN A 9 -7.60 -5.63 8.39
N TYR A 10 -7.33 -6.00 7.13
CA TYR A 10 -8.25 -5.81 6.01
C TYR A 10 -8.75 -7.13 5.40
N GLY A 11 -8.30 -8.28 5.93
CA GLY A 11 -8.64 -9.58 5.35
C GLY A 11 -8.16 -9.75 3.90
N MET A 12 -7.07 -9.08 3.52
CA MET A 12 -6.53 -9.09 2.16
C MET A 12 -5.22 -9.85 2.09
N GLY A 13 -4.94 -10.44 0.93
CA GLY A 13 -3.61 -10.90 0.54
C GLY A 13 -2.99 -9.92 -0.46
N ILE A 14 -1.74 -9.50 -0.25
CA ILE A 14 -0.97 -8.62 -1.15
C ILE A 14 0.25 -9.35 -1.72
N THR A 15 0.52 -9.25 -3.03
CA THR A 15 1.66 -9.93 -3.65
C THR A 15 3.00 -9.45 -3.10
N GLN A 16 3.99 -10.33 -3.07
CA GLN A 16 5.35 -10.02 -2.57
C GLN A 16 6.21 -9.22 -3.57
N ARG A 17 5.72 -9.09 -4.80
CA ARG A 17 6.35 -8.43 -5.94
C ARG A 17 5.29 -7.78 -6.80
N GLU A 18 5.70 -6.73 -7.49
CA GLU A 18 4.91 -5.96 -8.41
C GLU A 18 4.60 -6.77 -9.66
N MET A 19 3.37 -6.59 -10.15
CA MET A 19 2.89 -7.04 -11.44
C MET A 19 2.75 -5.82 -12.36
N GLY A 20 2.51 -6.04 -13.65
CA GLY A 20 2.13 -4.94 -14.54
C GLY A 20 3.21 -3.90 -14.83
N LEU A 21 4.51 -4.21 -14.65
CA LEU A 21 5.59 -3.26 -14.94
C LEU A 21 5.42 -2.56 -16.29
N ARG A 22 5.72 -1.26 -16.33
CA ARG A 22 5.67 -0.40 -17.54
C ARG A 22 4.25 -0.11 -18.05
N ARG A 23 3.26 -0.07 -17.16
CA ARG A 23 1.88 0.35 -17.48
C ARG A 23 1.55 1.70 -16.85
N LYS A 24 0.50 2.32 -17.39
CA LYS A 24 -0.10 3.49 -16.76
C LYS A 24 -0.97 3.03 -15.60
N TRP A 25 -0.97 3.79 -14.52
CA TRP A 25 -1.89 3.59 -13.39
C TRP A 25 -3.34 3.35 -13.84
N ILE A 26 -3.84 4.12 -14.81
CA ILE A 26 -5.22 3.99 -15.31
C ILE A 26 -5.49 2.66 -16.04
N ASP A 27 -4.45 2.00 -16.55
CA ASP A 27 -4.56 0.71 -17.24
C ASP A 27 -4.45 -0.47 -16.26
N GLU A 28 -3.97 -0.23 -15.03
CA GLU A 28 -3.72 -1.28 -14.04
C GLU A 28 -5.00 -1.99 -13.58
N PRO A 29 -6.14 -1.31 -13.30
CA PRO A 29 -7.38 -1.98 -12.94
C PRO A 29 -7.80 -3.03 -13.98
N HIS A 30 -7.72 -2.71 -15.28
CA HIS A 30 -8.01 -3.67 -16.35
C HIS A 30 -6.99 -4.81 -16.41
N HIS A 31 -5.71 -4.53 -16.16
CA HIS A 31 -4.68 -5.57 -16.14
C HIS A 31 -4.89 -6.57 -14.99
N LEU A 32 -5.15 -6.06 -13.79
CA LEU A 32 -5.29 -6.84 -12.56
C LEU A 32 -6.60 -7.62 -12.52
N ASP A 33 -7.68 -7.10 -13.11
CA ASP A 33 -8.96 -7.79 -13.23
C ASP A 33 -8.84 -9.17 -13.88
N ARG A 34 -7.95 -9.33 -14.87
CA ARG A 34 -7.65 -10.62 -15.53
C ARG A 34 -7.17 -11.70 -14.57
N TYR A 35 -6.63 -11.30 -13.43
CA TYR A 35 -6.13 -12.18 -12.37
C TYR A 35 -7.02 -12.17 -11.13
N ARG A 36 -8.18 -11.49 -11.18
CA ARG A 36 -9.05 -11.22 -10.03
C ARG A 36 -8.29 -10.52 -8.89
N LEU A 37 -7.39 -9.62 -9.27
CA LEU A 37 -6.61 -8.80 -8.36
C LEU A 37 -7.06 -7.35 -8.47
N VAL A 38 -6.72 -6.58 -7.44
CA VAL A 38 -7.00 -5.14 -7.36
C VAL A 38 -5.74 -4.40 -6.96
N MET A 39 -5.69 -3.10 -7.24
CA MET A 39 -4.61 -2.27 -6.72
C MET A 39 -4.76 -2.11 -5.20
N PRO A 40 -3.65 -1.99 -4.44
CA PRO A 40 -3.73 -1.74 -3.01
C PRO A 40 -4.16 -0.29 -2.78
N VAL A 41 -5.25 -0.08 -2.06
CA VAL A 41 -5.56 1.23 -1.49
C VAL A 41 -4.50 1.61 -0.45
N VAL A 42 -4.27 2.91 -0.25
CA VAL A 42 -3.26 3.43 0.68
C VAL A 42 -3.29 2.77 2.07
N PRO A 43 -4.45 2.64 2.76
CA PRO A 43 -4.48 2.10 4.12
C PRO A 43 -4.11 0.61 4.20
N VAL A 44 -4.40 -0.17 3.14
CA VAL A 44 -3.98 -1.58 3.03
C VAL A 44 -2.46 -1.66 2.86
N PHE A 45 -1.91 -0.84 1.96
CA PHE A 45 -0.48 -0.82 1.68
C PHE A 45 0.33 -0.36 2.90
N THR A 46 -0.02 0.76 3.53
CA THR A 46 0.73 1.29 4.68
C THR A 46 0.70 0.32 5.84
N ARG A 47 -0.45 -0.34 6.09
CA ARG A 47 -0.51 -1.41 7.08
C ARG A 47 0.37 -2.60 6.72
N HIS A 48 0.40 -3.02 5.45
CA HIS A 48 1.30 -4.08 5.01
C HIS A 48 2.77 -3.73 5.27
N PHE A 49 3.16 -2.49 4.94
CA PHE A 49 4.50 -1.96 5.17
C PHE A 49 4.87 -1.96 6.66
N LEU A 50 3.98 -1.48 7.54
CA LEU A 50 4.18 -1.52 9.00
C LEU A 50 4.31 -2.96 9.53
N ASN A 51 3.45 -3.88 9.07
CA ASN A 51 3.54 -5.29 9.43
C ASN A 51 4.91 -5.90 9.05
N MET A 52 5.56 -5.46 7.96
CA MET A 52 6.93 -5.90 7.61
C MET A 52 7.96 -5.42 8.62
N ILE A 53 7.88 -4.16 9.05
CA ILE A 53 8.78 -3.56 10.04
C ILE A 53 8.62 -4.28 11.38
N GLU A 54 7.38 -4.42 11.86
CA GLU A 54 7.07 -5.12 13.10
C GLU A 54 7.56 -6.57 13.07
N ALA A 55 7.36 -7.27 11.96
CA ALA A 55 7.79 -8.66 11.83
C ALA A 55 9.31 -8.82 11.81
N TYR A 56 10.03 -7.91 11.16
CA TYR A 56 11.49 -7.89 11.21
C TYR A 56 12.02 -7.70 12.63
N ASN A 57 11.33 -6.88 13.43
CA ASN A 57 11.64 -6.66 14.84
C ASN A 57 11.12 -7.77 15.77
N GLY A 58 10.44 -8.78 15.25
CA GLY A 58 9.89 -9.90 16.03
C GLY A 58 8.56 -9.60 16.75
N ASN A 59 7.93 -8.46 16.46
CA ASN A 59 6.69 -8.01 17.09
C ASN A 59 5.42 -8.45 16.33
N PHE A 60 5.57 -8.98 15.11
CA PHE A 60 4.45 -9.43 14.29
C PHE A 60 4.75 -10.73 13.53
N GLU A 61 3.74 -11.58 13.34
CA GLU A 61 3.86 -12.85 12.60
C GLU A 61 3.33 -12.69 11.16
N LEU A 62 4.23 -12.58 10.18
CA LEU A 62 3.82 -12.63 8.76
C LEU A 62 3.34 -14.01 8.36
N ARG A 63 2.27 -14.05 7.57
CA ARG A 63 1.63 -15.27 7.12
C ARG A 63 1.37 -15.20 5.62
N PRO A 64 1.55 -16.30 4.88
CA PRO A 64 1.07 -16.38 3.51
C PRO A 64 -0.46 -16.32 3.49
N SER A 65 -1.04 -15.64 2.51
CA SER A 65 -2.51 -15.47 2.37
C SER A 65 -3.27 -16.78 2.09
N ASP A 66 -2.69 -17.71 1.32
CA ASP A 66 -3.32 -18.98 0.91
C ASP A 66 -3.42 -20.00 2.04
N ASN A 67 -2.51 -19.94 3.02
CA ASN A 67 -2.39 -20.91 4.11
C ASN A 67 -2.09 -20.21 5.44
N PHE A 68 -2.76 -19.08 5.69
CA PHE A 68 -2.48 -18.28 6.88
C PHE A 68 -2.79 -19.00 8.19
N GLU A 69 -3.66 -20.00 8.21
CA GLU A 69 -4.02 -20.73 9.44
C GLU A 69 -2.86 -21.61 9.94
N ASN A 70 -2.13 -22.23 9.02
CA ASN A 70 -1.16 -23.29 9.34
C ASN A 70 0.29 -22.88 9.07
N SER A 71 0.52 -21.77 8.37
CA SER A 71 1.87 -21.35 7.98
C SER A 71 2.18 -19.95 8.49
N LYS A 72 3.46 -19.77 8.85
CA LYS A 72 4.04 -18.45 9.12
C LYS A 72 5.35 -18.32 8.36
N LEU A 73 5.77 -17.09 8.12
CA LEU A 73 7.07 -16.78 7.55
C LEU A 73 8.07 -16.53 8.66
N TYR A 74 9.30 -17.01 8.49
CA TYR A 74 10.37 -16.88 9.48
C TYR A 74 11.70 -16.56 8.82
N GLY A 75 12.63 -16.07 9.65
CA GLY A 75 14.06 -15.95 9.35
C GLY A 75 14.33 -15.24 8.03
N LYS A 76 15.00 -15.94 7.11
CA LYS A 76 15.42 -15.39 5.81
C LYS A 76 14.27 -14.83 4.98
N ARG A 77 13.06 -15.38 5.08
CA ARG A 77 11.90 -14.88 4.29
C ARG A 77 11.44 -13.51 4.77
N VAL A 78 11.28 -13.32 6.08
CA VAL A 78 10.91 -12.03 6.68
C VAL A 78 11.99 -10.99 6.35
N ARG A 79 13.26 -11.35 6.52
CA ARG A 79 14.39 -10.49 6.16
C ARG A 79 14.36 -10.08 4.69
N ASN A 80 14.16 -11.01 3.76
CA ASN A 80 14.12 -10.68 2.33
C ASN A 80 12.98 -9.72 1.96
N LEU A 81 11.82 -9.83 2.62
CA LEU A 81 10.70 -8.90 2.42
C LEU A 81 11.02 -7.53 3.00
N TYR A 82 11.58 -7.47 4.21
CA TYR A 82 12.04 -6.23 4.83
C TYR A 82 13.11 -5.54 3.98
N ASP A 83 14.10 -6.29 3.51
CA ASP A 83 15.16 -5.78 2.63
C ASP A 83 14.58 -5.19 1.33
N TYR A 84 13.53 -5.79 0.78
CA TYR A 84 12.88 -5.31 -0.42
C TYR A 84 12.05 -4.03 -0.20
N PHE A 85 11.14 -4.07 0.79
CA PHE A 85 10.17 -2.99 1.02
C PHE A 85 10.72 -1.83 1.85
N VAL A 86 11.65 -2.08 2.78
CA VAL A 86 12.10 -1.09 3.76
C VAL A 86 13.54 -0.62 3.50
N ILE A 87 14.43 -1.52 3.07
CA ILE A 87 15.82 -1.15 2.74
C ILE A 87 15.97 -0.70 1.28
N GLY A 88 15.20 -1.28 0.37
CA GLY A 88 15.33 -1.02 -1.07
C GLY A 88 16.37 -1.91 -1.78
N ASN A 89 16.71 -3.07 -1.21
CA ASN A 89 17.64 -4.02 -1.85
C ASN A 89 17.05 -4.60 -3.15
N ASN A 90 17.93 -4.93 -4.11
CA ASN A 90 17.57 -5.42 -5.44
C ASN A 90 16.68 -4.46 -6.25
N GLY A 91 16.91 -3.16 -6.11
CA GLY A 91 16.15 -2.11 -6.82
C GLY A 91 14.94 -1.59 -6.06
N GLY A 92 14.60 -2.21 -4.91
CA GLY A 92 13.47 -1.81 -4.08
C GLY A 92 12.11 -2.14 -4.70
N SER A 93 11.08 -1.60 -4.05
CA SER A 93 9.69 -1.70 -4.44
C SER A 93 9.22 -0.32 -4.90
N ASP A 94 8.76 -0.28 -6.13
CA ASP A 94 8.30 0.90 -6.84
C ASP A 94 6.88 0.56 -7.34
N THR A 95 5.88 0.95 -6.56
CA THR A 95 4.47 0.53 -6.78
C THR A 95 3.52 1.72 -6.83
N PHE A 96 2.55 1.63 -7.74
CA PHE A 96 1.34 2.44 -7.70
C PHE A 96 0.43 1.98 -6.57
N LEU A 97 -0.29 2.93 -5.96
CA LEU A 97 -1.37 2.70 -5.01
C LEU A 97 -2.69 3.23 -5.59
N ASP A 98 -3.80 2.69 -5.12
CA ASP A 98 -5.15 3.02 -5.58
C ASP A 98 -5.72 4.25 -4.87
N ALA A 99 -5.17 5.42 -5.18
CA ALA A 99 -5.67 6.70 -4.71
C ALA A 99 -5.41 7.77 -5.75
N TYR A 100 -6.49 8.36 -6.26
CA TYR A 100 -6.52 9.49 -7.18
C TYR A 100 -7.21 10.67 -6.53
N PHE A 101 -6.58 11.85 -6.56
CA PHE A 101 -7.12 13.03 -5.90
C PHE A 101 -7.83 13.96 -6.88
N GLU A 102 -9.01 14.44 -6.51
CA GLU A 102 -9.80 15.40 -7.27
C GLU A 102 -10.21 16.60 -6.43
N PRO A 103 -10.47 17.77 -7.03
CA PRO A 103 -11.01 18.92 -6.31
C PRO A 103 -12.35 18.60 -5.63
N ASN A 104 -12.47 18.98 -4.37
CA ASN A 104 -13.72 19.03 -3.61
C ASN A 104 -13.54 20.00 -2.43
N GLU A 105 -14.30 21.10 -2.40
CA GLU A 105 -14.13 22.19 -1.42
C GLU A 105 -14.32 21.75 0.04
N ASP A 106 -15.05 20.67 0.30
CA ASP A 106 -15.35 20.19 1.65
C ASP A 106 -14.24 19.31 2.25
N GLY A 107 -13.34 18.79 1.42
CA GLY A 107 -12.28 17.90 1.89
C GLY A 107 -11.01 18.65 2.28
N PHE A 108 -10.13 17.98 3.04
CA PHE A 108 -8.85 18.55 3.42
C PHE A 108 -8.05 18.99 2.19
N MET A 109 -7.41 20.16 2.26
CA MET A 109 -6.74 20.81 1.12
C MET A 109 -7.64 21.05 -0.11
N GLY A 110 -8.97 21.03 0.06
CA GLY A 110 -9.93 21.15 -1.04
C GLY A 110 -9.93 19.93 -1.96
N LEU A 111 -9.71 18.72 -1.42
CA LEU A 111 -9.60 17.48 -2.18
C LEU A 111 -10.53 16.36 -1.68
N GLN A 112 -10.94 15.50 -2.60
CA GLN A 112 -11.47 14.16 -2.33
C GLN A 112 -10.52 13.10 -2.87
N VAL A 113 -10.58 11.90 -2.31
CA VAL A 113 -9.84 10.72 -2.79
C VAL A 113 -10.80 9.74 -3.45
N LYS A 114 -10.47 9.36 -4.68
CA LYS A 114 -11.08 8.25 -5.41
C LYS A 114 -10.20 7.03 -5.27
N SER A 115 -10.78 5.91 -4.87
CA SER A 115 -10.06 4.65 -4.67
C SER A 115 -10.93 3.46 -5.06
N GLU A 116 -10.37 2.26 -4.90
CA GLU A 116 -11.00 1.01 -5.33
C GLU A 116 -11.41 1.03 -6.80
N HIS A 117 -10.50 1.47 -7.68
CA HIS A 117 -10.76 1.48 -9.10
C HIS A 117 -10.91 0.03 -9.61
N ARG A 118 -12.00 -0.21 -10.33
CA ARG A 118 -12.36 -1.50 -10.93
C ARG A 118 -12.57 -1.32 -12.43
N PHE A 119 -12.28 -2.37 -13.19
CA PHE A 119 -12.63 -2.42 -14.60
C PHE A 119 -14.00 -3.05 -14.77
N GLU A 120 -14.97 -2.27 -15.22
CA GLU A 120 -16.36 -2.69 -15.37
C GLU A 120 -16.91 -2.22 -16.71
N CYS A 121 -17.58 -3.10 -17.45
CA CYS A 121 -18.23 -2.76 -18.72
C CYS A 121 -17.31 -2.01 -19.72
N GLY A 122 -16.01 -2.29 -19.70
CA GLY A 122 -15.04 -1.66 -20.60
C GLY A 122 -14.45 -0.34 -20.10
N THR A 123 -14.83 0.14 -18.92
CA THR A 123 -14.34 1.40 -18.33
C THR A 123 -13.77 1.18 -16.94
N VAL A 124 -12.93 2.12 -16.49
CA VAL A 124 -12.41 2.13 -15.12
C VAL A 124 -13.30 3.01 -14.25
N VAL A 125 -13.79 2.48 -13.14
CA VAL A 125 -14.73 3.15 -12.23
C VAL A 125 -14.19 3.08 -10.80
N ALA A 126 -14.16 4.21 -10.10
CA ALA A 126 -13.86 4.24 -8.67
C ALA A 126 -15.07 3.72 -7.89
N LYS A 127 -14.85 2.75 -6.98
CA LYS A 127 -15.91 2.24 -6.10
C LYS A 127 -16.03 3.01 -4.79
N ASN A 128 -14.97 3.70 -4.41
CA ASN A 128 -14.94 4.53 -3.24
C ASN A 128 -14.58 5.97 -3.61
N VAL A 129 -15.35 6.93 -3.09
CA VAL A 129 -15.15 8.36 -3.26
C VAL A 129 -15.44 9.03 -1.91
N GLU A 130 -14.40 9.54 -1.26
CA GLU A 130 -14.48 10.09 0.09
C GLU A 130 -13.74 11.44 0.13
N LEU A 131 -14.18 12.33 1.03
CA LEU A 131 -13.44 13.56 1.30
C LEU A 131 -12.04 13.22 1.81
N LEU A 132 -11.01 13.96 1.40
CA LEU A 132 -9.68 13.77 1.95
C LEU A 132 -9.71 14.13 3.44
N GLU A 133 -9.27 13.21 4.29
CA GLU A 133 -9.10 13.45 5.72
C GLU A 133 -7.88 14.32 5.99
N GLU A 134 -7.84 14.95 7.16
CA GLU A 134 -6.67 15.71 7.60
C GLU A 134 -5.40 14.83 7.54
N CYS A 135 -4.37 15.35 6.88
CA CYS A 135 -3.04 14.76 6.78
C CYS A 135 -1.99 15.88 6.78
N LEU A 136 -0.71 15.53 6.66
CA LEU A 136 0.32 16.54 6.46
C LEU A 136 0.11 17.26 5.11
N ASP A 137 0.27 18.58 5.09
CA ASP A 137 0.10 19.44 3.91
C ASP A 137 1.43 19.91 3.30
N GLN A 138 2.54 19.52 3.92
CA GLN A 138 3.90 19.86 3.53
C GLN A 138 4.80 18.64 3.33
N ILE A 139 5.82 18.81 2.48
CA ILE A 139 6.82 17.79 2.22
C ILE A 139 7.72 17.63 3.45
N CYS A 140 7.79 16.43 4.04
CA CYS A 140 8.55 16.20 5.27
C CYS A 140 8.86 14.71 5.46
N PHE A 141 9.70 14.40 6.46
CA PHE A 141 9.70 13.05 7.03
C PHE A 141 8.55 12.94 8.02
N ALA A 142 7.65 11.99 7.77
CA ALA A 142 6.47 11.75 8.57
C ALA A 142 6.67 10.59 9.55
N ASP A 143 5.99 10.68 10.68
CA ASP A 143 5.92 9.62 11.68
C ASP A 143 5.06 8.46 11.14
N LEU A 144 5.60 7.23 11.22
CA LEU A 144 4.92 6.02 10.77
C LEU A 144 3.80 5.58 11.73
N ASP A 145 3.82 6.03 12.98
CA ASP A 145 2.83 5.67 13.99
C ASP A 145 1.60 6.61 13.97
N SER A 146 1.63 7.64 13.12
CA SER A 146 0.57 8.66 13.03
C SER A 146 -0.03 8.70 11.64
N LEU A 147 -1.00 7.81 11.38
CA LEU A 147 -1.76 7.74 10.13
C LEU A 147 -3.25 8.05 10.40
N ASN A 148 -3.93 8.67 9.44
CA ASN A 148 -5.40 8.77 9.42
C ASN A 148 -6.04 7.46 8.90
N GLU A 149 -7.38 7.39 8.79
CA GLU A 149 -8.09 6.16 8.39
C GLU A 149 -7.85 5.82 6.92
N GLN A 150 -7.60 6.85 6.10
CA GLN A 150 -7.16 6.73 4.71
C GLN A 150 -5.69 6.33 4.57
N GLY A 151 -4.97 6.13 5.68
CA GLY A 151 -3.59 5.65 5.71
C GLY A 151 -2.53 6.71 5.39
N PHE A 152 -2.89 7.99 5.35
CA PHE A 152 -1.96 9.10 5.14
C PHE A 152 -1.36 9.60 6.46
N PRO A 153 -0.09 10.01 6.50
CA PRO A 153 0.52 10.51 7.72
C PRO A 153 -0.06 11.85 8.20
N THR A 154 -0.25 11.98 9.51
CA THR A 154 -0.84 13.16 10.18
C THR A 154 0.15 13.95 11.03
N LYS A 155 1.33 13.38 11.31
CA LYS A 155 2.38 14.06 12.11
C LYS A 155 3.74 13.96 11.44
N MET A 156 4.48 15.06 11.54
CA MET A 156 5.90 15.07 11.19
C MET A 156 6.67 14.21 12.18
N SER A 157 7.70 13.52 11.69
CA SER A 157 8.68 12.86 12.55
C SER A 157 9.49 13.89 13.33
N GLU A 158 9.86 13.59 14.56
CA GLU A 158 10.81 14.42 15.33
C GLU A 158 12.17 14.52 14.62
N VAL A 159 12.52 13.52 13.81
CA VAL A 159 13.75 13.47 13.02
C VAL A 159 13.43 13.75 11.56
N GLN A 160 13.81 14.94 11.08
CA GLN A 160 13.67 15.35 9.67
C GLN A 160 14.82 14.85 8.77
N LYS A 161 15.33 13.65 9.06
CA LYS A 161 16.27 12.88 8.25
C LYS A 161 15.75 11.46 8.14
N TYR A 162 16.01 10.80 7.02
CA TYR A 162 15.53 9.44 6.81
C TYR A 162 16.13 8.47 7.84
N GLU A 163 15.25 7.82 8.61
CA GLU A 163 15.59 6.72 9.49
C GLU A 163 14.79 5.48 9.07
N ARG A 164 15.53 4.45 8.62
CA ARG A 164 14.93 3.21 8.08
C ARG A 164 13.98 2.58 9.09
N GLY A 165 12.76 2.31 8.63
CA GLY A 165 11.72 1.67 9.43
C GLY A 165 11.13 2.53 10.54
N LYS A 166 11.47 3.83 10.61
CA LYS A 166 10.96 4.76 11.63
C LYS A 166 10.21 5.95 11.05
N ASN A 167 10.65 6.47 9.90
CA ASN A 167 9.96 7.53 9.20
C ASN A 167 9.90 7.27 7.70
N ILE A 168 9.03 8.03 7.03
CA ILE A 168 8.85 7.97 5.59
C ILE A 168 8.89 9.38 5.02
N TYR A 169 9.53 9.56 3.87
CA TYR A 169 9.47 10.83 3.18
C TYR A 169 8.08 10.97 2.55
N PHE A 170 7.30 11.94 3.01
CA PHE A 170 5.94 12.16 2.58
C PHE A 170 5.86 13.36 1.65
N VAL A 171 5.20 13.17 0.51
CA VAL A 171 4.83 14.25 -0.39
C VAL A 171 3.29 14.33 -0.38
N PRO A 172 2.71 15.47 0.04
CA PRO A 172 1.29 15.57 0.36
C PRO A 172 0.41 15.54 -0.91
N PRO A 173 -0.89 15.23 -0.79
CA PRO A 173 -1.83 15.17 -1.90
C PRO A 173 -1.88 16.44 -2.76
N GLU A 174 -2.18 16.25 -4.04
CA GLU A 174 -2.36 17.33 -5.01
C GLU A 174 -3.41 16.92 -6.05
N SER A 175 -4.24 17.88 -6.46
CA SER A 175 -5.30 17.67 -7.44
C SER A 175 -4.78 17.04 -8.75
N GLY A 176 -5.50 16.05 -9.24
CA GLY A 176 -5.20 15.35 -10.48
C GLY A 176 -4.01 14.40 -10.40
N LYS A 177 -3.49 14.12 -9.20
CA LYS A 177 -2.35 13.21 -8.98
C LYS A 177 -2.79 11.88 -8.37
N VAL A 178 -1.89 10.91 -8.44
CA VAL A 178 -2.05 9.58 -7.82
C VAL A 178 -0.94 9.31 -6.82
N VAL A 179 -1.21 8.38 -5.90
CA VAL A 179 -0.22 7.95 -4.91
C VAL A 179 0.68 6.85 -5.46
N ARG A 180 1.98 6.95 -5.17
CA ARG A 180 2.95 5.87 -5.34
C ARG A 180 3.82 5.69 -4.11
N PHE A 181 4.38 4.49 -3.98
CA PHE A 181 5.43 4.19 -3.03
C PHE A 181 6.74 3.83 -3.75
N ARG A 182 7.86 4.24 -3.16
CA ARG A 182 9.23 3.91 -3.58
C ARG A 182 10.06 3.57 -2.36
N SER A 183 10.84 2.50 -2.40
CA SER A 183 11.73 2.12 -1.28
C SER A 183 13.23 2.38 -1.48
N TYR A 184 13.64 3.02 -2.59
CA TYR A 184 15.04 3.31 -2.86
C TYR A 184 15.27 4.71 -3.46
N PRO A 185 16.26 5.51 -2.98
CA PRO A 185 17.20 5.24 -1.88
C PRO A 185 16.62 5.50 -0.48
N VAL A 186 15.43 6.08 -0.41
CA VAL A 186 14.65 6.32 0.81
C VAL A 186 13.23 5.82 0.59
N ASN A 187 12.52 5.50 1.66
CA ASN A 187 11.09 5.19 1.56
C ASN A 187 10.32 6.49 1.33
N VAL A 188 9.53 6.54 0.27
CA VAL A 188 8.73 7.70 -0.13
C VAL A 188 7.29 7.26 -0.33
N LEU A 189 6.35 7.94 0.33
CA LEU A 189 4.94 7.94 -0.03
C LEU A 189 4.65 9.26 -0.77
N ASN A 190 4.52 9.17 -2.09
CA ASN A 190 4.45 10.35 -2.96
C ASN A 190 3.05 10.50 -3.54
N CYS A 191 2.32 11.52 -3.08
CA CYS A 191 0.98 11.85 -3.56
C CYS A 191 0.96 12.90 -4.67
N ARG A 192 2.14 13.37 -5.12
CA ARG A 192 2.33 14.28 -6.27
C ARG A 192 3.04 13.58 -7.41
N SER A 193 2.75 12.31 -7.66
CA SER A 193 3.37 11.63 -8.79
C SER A 193 2.85 12.24 -10.10
N ILE A 194 3.65 13.11 -10.72
CA ILE A 194 3.45 13.65 -12.06
C ILE A 194 4.37 12.90 -13.03
N GLY A 195 3.86 12.53 -14.19
CA GLY A 195 4.71 12.20 -15.34
C GLY A 195 5.41 13.45 -15.89
N PRO A 196 6.33 13.31 -16.86
CA PRO A 196 7.07 14.44 -17.43
C PRO A 196 6.22 15.51 -18.15
N ASP A 197 4.90 15.33 -18.29
CA ASP A 197 4.03 16.18 -19.14
C ASP A 197 2.77 16.71 -18.43
N ASP A 198 2.76 16.85 -17.10
CA ASP A 198 1.63 17.40 -16.31
C ASP A 198 0.26 16.73 -16.49
N LYS A 199 0.22 15.56 -17.13
CA LYS A 199 -0.97 14.73 -17.27
C LYS A 199 -0.86 13.50 -16.36
N PRO A 200 -1.97 12.97 -15.81
CA PRO A 200 -2.02 11.70 -15.06
C PRO A 200 -1.72 10.45 -15.91
N THR A 201 -0.99 10.61 -17.02
CA THR A 201 -0.72 9.61 -18.06
C THR A 201 0.66 8.98 -17.86
N ASN A 202 0.77 8.29 -16.74
CA ASN A 202 1.86 7.49 -16.19
C ASN A 202 2.63 6.56 -17.15
N MET A 203 3.78 6.96 -17.68
CA MET A 203 4.84 5.96 -17.94
C MET A 203 6.00 6.22 -16.99
N ASP A 204 6.01 5.54 -15.84
CA ASP A 204 7.26 5.22 -15.17
C ASP A 204 7.51 3.74 -15.45
N TYR A 205 8.48 3.46 -16.32
CA TYR A 205 8.83 2.10 -16.75
C TYR A 205 9.35 1.21 -15.61
N ARG A 206 9.52 1.77 -14.40
CA ARG A 206 9.95 1.07 -13.19
C ARG A 206 8.78 0.73 -12.27
N LEU A 207 7.62 1.39 -12.42
CA LEU A 207 6.47 1.15 -11.56
C LEU A 207 5.67 -0.06 -12.03
N GLY A 208 5.22 -0.85 -11.06
CA GLY A 208 4.15 -1.83 -11.23
C GLY A 208 3.13 -1.71 -10.09
N VAL A 209 2.39 -2.78 -9.82
CA VAL A 209 1.41 -2.85 -8.73
C VAL A 209 1.59 -4.11 -7.89
N LEU A 210 1.60 -3.95 -6.57
CA LEU A 210 1.41 -5.07 -5.64
C LEU A 210 -0.06 -5.52 -5.64
N GLY A 211 -0.38 -6.51 -6.47
CA GLY A 211 -1.76 -7.00 -6.60
C GLY A 211 -2.35 -7.48 -5.27
N CYS A 212 -3.57 -7.06 -4.99
CA CYS A 212 -4.32 -7.44 -3.80
C CYS A 212 -5.49 -8.35 -4.14
N SER A 213 -5.86 -9.21 -3.20
CA SER A 213 -7.04 -10.08 -3.30
C SER A 213 -7.70 -10.18 -1.94
N GLU A 214 -9.03 -10.17 -1.92
CA GLU A 214 -9.79 -10.52 -0.72
C GLU A 214 -9.57 -11.99 -0.37
N ILE A 215 -9.59 -12.31 0.93
CA ILE A 215 -9.52 -13.69 1.40
C ILE A 215 -10.93 -14.15 1.77
N PRO A 216 -11.54 -15.07 1.01
CA PRO A 216 -12.90 -15.52 1.26
C PRO A 216 -13.06 -16.09 2.68
N GLY A 217 -14.11 -15.64 3.37
CA GLY A 217 -14.42 -16.08 4.73
C GLY A 217 -13.37 -15.70 5.77
N PHE A 218 -12.52 -14.69 5.49
CA PHE A 218 -11.41 -14.33 6.38
C PHE A 218 -11.85 -14.10 7.83
N ALA A 219 -12.88 -13.29 8.07
CA ALA A 219 -13.34 -12.97 9.43
C ALA A 219 -13.65 -14.24 10.25
N GLN A 220 -14.42 -15.18 9.67
CA GLN A 220 -14.78 -16.44 10.33
C GLN A 220 -13.56 -17.33 10.56
N ARG A 221 -12.71 -17.48 9.55
CA ARG A 221 -11.50 -18.32 9.61
C ARG A 221 -10.46 -17.77 10.59
N TRP A 222 -10.30 -16.46 10.62
CA TRP A 222 -9.38 -15.76 11.53
C TRP A 222 -9.80 -15.92 12.99
N ALA A 223 -11.09 -15.74 13.30
CA ALA A 223 -11.65 -15.96 14.64
C ALA A 223 -11.40 -17.39 15.14
N ASN A 224 -11.61 -18.39 14.27
CA ASN A 224 -11.35 -19.80 14.58
C ASN A 224 -9.85 -20.09 14.83
N SER A 225 -8.96 -19.40 14.13
CA SER A 225 -7.51 -19.60 14.29
C SER A 225 -6.97 -19.07 15.62
N ARG A 226 -7.57 -18.00 16.17
CA ARG A 226 -7.18 -17.40 17.44
C ARG A 226 -7.73 -18.16 18.65
N SER A 227 -8.97 -18.62 18.58
CA SER A 227 -9.61 -19.39 19.67
C SER A 227 -8.91 -20.73 19.95
N ARG A 228 -8.35 -21.38 18.92
CA ARG A 228 -7.58 -22.64 19.07
C ARG A 228 -6.27 -22.50 19.87
N LYS A 229 -5.75 -21.28 20.07
CA LYS A 229 -4.52 -21.06 20.86
C LYS A 229 -4.76 -21.03 22.39
N VAL A 230 -6.02 -21.01 22.84
CA VAL A 230 -6.36 -20.88 24.29
C VAL A 230 -6.49 -22.24 24.98
N TYR A 231 -6.60 -23.34 24.23
CA TYR A 231 -6.87 -24.69 24.76
C TYR A 231 -5.69 -25.67 24.58
N LYS A 232 -4.46 -25.23 24.83
CA LYS A 232 -3.29 -26.12 24.90
C LYS A 232 -2.40 -25.78 26.07
#